data_AF-A0A957TQX2-F1
#
_entry.id   AF-A0A957TQX2-F1
#
_cell.length_a   1.000
_cell.length_b   1.000
_cell.length_c   1.000
_cell.angle_alpha   90.00
_cell.angle_beta   90.00
_cell.angle_gamma   90.00
#
_symmetry.space_group_name_H-M   'P 1'
#
loop_
_entity.id
_entity.type
_entity.pdbx_description
1 polymer ?
#
loop_
_entity_poly.entity_id
_entity_poly.type
_entity_poly.pdbx_seq_one_letter_code
_entity_poly.pdbx_strand_id
1 'polypeptide(L)'
;AQAEKPLKGIFHTAGVLDDAILLNQSWARFATVMAAKVTGSWLLHTLTQQHNLTLDTLVFFSSTTALLGAPGQGNYAAANAFLDALAHYRRQQGLPGLSINWGAWAAGMAARTTQLQSSAMALLTPDEGMAALARLWSQRGQISVAALDWEKMAKQDRIRSLFLSHWLQPVAMAQTDNRVSLVQELTALPVNRRLDHLRRDLQQAVAAILGMRDLPDLRTGFADMGMDSLMALELKRQLESRLESTLPATLAFEYPTVDALADHLLNMVMQLAEGNTAATARGDISQLAPAPAISTNEPIAVVGIGCRFPGADTPEAFWQLLQQGVDTVGEVPALRWDVDAYYDPQRPMPGKSYTRLAAFVDGVDQFDPIFFGISPREAVGMDPQQRLLLEVTWEALERAGLAP
;
A
#
# COMPACT_ATOMS: atom_id res chain seq x y z
N ALA A 1 -13.12 -45.95 -38.86
CA ALA A 1 -12.97 -45.38 -37.51
C ALA A 1 -11.76 -44.48 -37.52
N GLN A 2 -11.95 -43.16 -37.44
CA GLN A 2 -10.85 -42.21 -37.35
C GLN A 2 -10.22 -42.45 -35.97
N ALA A 3 -8.95 -42.91 -35.91
CA ALA A 3 -8.27 -43.15 -34.66
C ALA A 3 -8.33 -41.87 -33.82
N GLU A 4 -8.96 -41.93 -32.64
CA GLU A 4 -9.03 -40.80 -31.72
C GLU A 4 -7.60 -40.39 -31.37
N LYS A 5 -7.21 -39.19 -31.80
CA LYS A 5 -5.90 -38.63 -31.44
C LYS A 5 -5.91 -38.36 -29.93
N PRO A 6 -4.92 -38.84 -29.16
CA PRO A 6 -4.90 -38.63 -27.71
C PRO A 6 -4.77 -37.13 -27.39
N LEU A 7 -5.42 -36.68 -26.32
CA LEU A 7 -5.28 -35.31 -25.83
C LEU A 7 -3.84 -35.09 -25.34
N LYS A 8 -3.13 -34.15 -25.96
CA LYS A 8 -1.72 -33.85 -25.65
C LYS A 8 -1.47 -32.48 -25.05
N GLY A 9 -2.38 -31.53 -25.22
CA GLY A 9 -2.20 -30.17 -24.75
C GLY A 9 -3.51 -29.53 -24.34
N ILE A 10 -3.47 -28.72 -23.29
CA ILE A 10 -4.62 -27.94 -22.81
C ILE A 10 -4.19 -26.48 -22.67
N PHE A 11 -4.97 -25.58 -23.24
CA PHE A 11 -4.84 -24.13 -23.06
C PHE A 11 -6.09 -23.63 -22.34
N HIS A 12 -5.94 -23.28 -21.07
CA HIS A 12 -7.03 -22.75 -20.26
C HIS A 12 -7.09 -21.23 -20.42
N THR A 13 -7.97 -20.77 -21.30
CA THR A 13 -8.15 -19.36 -21.69
C THR A 13 -9.40 -18.73 -21.11
N ALA A 14 -10.09 -19.42 -20.19
CA ALA A 14 -11.33 -18.93 -19.60
C ALA A 14 -11.07 -17.72 -18.67
N GLY A 15 -11.97 -16.76 -18.71
CA GLY A 15 -11.93 -15.56 -17.88
C GLY A 15 -13.19 -14.74 -18.00
N VAL A 16 -13.61 -14.17 -16.88
CA VAL A 16 -14.70 -13.20 -16.77
C VAL A 16 -14.18 -12.05 -15.90
N LEU A 17 -14.61 -10.83 -16.20
CA LEU A 17 -14.30 -9.64 -15.41
C LEU A 17 -15.57 -9.16 -14.72
N ASP A 18 -15.43 -8.70 -13.47
CA ASP A 18 -16.53 -8.14 -12.69
C ASP A 18 -15.96 -7.11 -11.70
N ASP A 19 -15.47 -6.02 -12.28
CA ASP A 19 -14.61 -5.05 -11.61
C ASP A 19 -15.40 -4.19 -10.62
N ALA A 20 -14.82 -4.02 -9.43
CA ALA A 20 -15.26 -3.10 -8.38
C ALA A 20 -14.11 -2.88 -7.39
N ILE A 21 -14.00 -1.67 -6.85
CA ILE A 21 -13.07 -1.39 -5.74
C ILE A 21 -13.34 -2.36 -4.58
N LEU A 22 -12.31 -2.66 -3.78
CA LEU A 22 -12.38 -3.73 -2.77
C LEU A 22 -13.55 -3.52 -1.78
N LEU A 23 -13.85 -2.28 -1.39
CA LEU A 23 -14.98 -1.93 -0.52
C LEU A 23 -16.35 -2.24 -1.12
N ASN A 24 -16.46 -2.22 -2.45
CA ASN A 24 -17.69 -2.49 -3.19
C ASN A 24 -17.69 -3.88 -3.85
N GLN A 25 -16.70 -4.72 -3.54
CA GLN A 25 -16.71 -6.11 -3.96
C GLN A 25 -17.71 -6.93 -3.15
N SER A 26 -18.18 -8.02 -3.75
CA SER A 26 -19.05 -8.97 -3.07
C SER A 26 -18.61 -10.40 -3.35
N TRP A 27 -18.99 -11.33 -2.48
CA TRP A 27 -18.73 -12.75 -2.67
C TRP A 27 -19.32 -13.30 -3.98
N ALA A 28 -20.46 -12.79 -4.42
CA ALA A 28 -21.07 -13.20 -5.69
C ALA A 28 -20.21 -12.80 -6.91
N ARG A 29 -19.63 -11.59 -6.88
CA ARG A 29 -18.70 -11.11 -7.91
C ARG A 29 -17.41 -11.93 -7.91
N PHE A 30 -16.86 -12.18 -6.72
CA PHE A 30 -15.72 -13.08 -6.55
C PHE A 30 -16.00 -14.48 -7.09
N ALA A 31 -17.11 -15.10 -6.70
CA ALA A 31 -17.49 -16.44 -7.15
C ALA A 31 -17.61 -16.50 -8.68
N THR A 32 -18.21 -15.48 -9.30
CA THR A 32 -18.35 -15.40 -10.76
C THR A 32 -16.99 -15.39 -11.47
N VAL A 33 -16.08 -14.51 -11.04
CA VAL A 33 -14.74 -14.38 -11.64
C VAL A 33 -13.87 -15.61 -11.35
N MET A 34 -13.93 -16.12 -10.11
CA MET A 34 -13.17 -17.28 -9.67
C MET A 34 -13.64 -18.55 -10.37
N ALA A 35 -14.93 -18.75 -10.62
CA ALA A 35 -15.44 -19.98 -11.22
C ALA A 35 -14.77 -20.28 -12.59
N ALA A 36 -14.62 -19.25 -13.43
CA ALA A 36 -14.02 -19.41 -14.75
C ALA A 36 -12.56 -19.90 -14.67
N LYS A 37 -11.77 -19.32 -13.76
CA LYS A 37 -10.33 -19.60 -13.65
C LYS A 37 -10.03 -20.70 -12.64
N VAL A 38 -10.48 -20.56 -11.40
CA VAL A 38 -10.19 -21.48 -10.29
C VAL A 38 -10.89 -22.83 -10.51
N THR A 39 -12.22 -22.83 -10.56
CA THR A 39 -12.97 -24.09 -10.69
C THR A 39 -12.65 -24.78 -12.01
N GLY A 40 -12.62 -24.02 -13.12
CA GLY A 40 -12.27 -24.57 -14.43
C GLY A 40 -10.89 -25.20 -14.48
N SER A 41 -9.85 -24.51 -14.01
CA SER A 41 -8.48 -25.05 -14.02
C SER A 41 -8.27 -26.20 -13.05
N TRP A 42 -8.93 -26.16 -11.89
CA TRP A 42 -8.88 -27.25 -10.92
C TRP A 42 -9.50 -28.53 -11.48
N LEU A 43 -10.67 -28.43 -12.13
CA LEU A 43 -11.30 -29.56 -12.81
C LEU A 43 -10.42 -30.14 -13.90
N LEU A 44 -9.78 -29.30 -14.73
CA LEU A 44 -8.82 -29.76 -15.73
C LEU A 44 -7.65 -30.52 -15.08
N HIS A 45 -7.13 -30.02 -13.97
CA HIS A 45 -6.08 -30.70 -13.22
C HIS A 45 -6.54 -32.06 -12.66
N THR A 46 -7.67 -32.13 -11.98
CA THR A 46 -8.14 -33.37 -11.36
C THR A 46 -8.57 -34.40 -12.40
N LEU A 47 -9.29 -34.01 -13.44
CA LEU A 47 -9.75 -34.94 -14.48
C LEU A 47 -8.60 -35.50 -15.30
N THR A 48 -7.58 -34.68 -15.62
CA THR A 48 -6.40 -35.18 -16.34
C THR A 48 -5.63 -36.21 -15.53
N GLN A 49 -5.59 -36.08 -14.20
CA GLN A 49 -5.00 -37.09 -13.31
C GLN A 49 -5.89 -38.33 -13.16
N GLN A 50 -7.18 -38.15 -12.90
CA GLN A 50 -8.13 -39.27 -12.72
C GLN A 50 -8.16 -40.20 -13.93
N HIS A 51 -8.04 -39.64 -15.14
CA HIS A 51 -7.98 -40.41 -16.38
C HIS A 51 -6.56 -40.79 -16.82
N ASN A 52 -5.53 -40.55 -15.99
CA ASN A 52 -4.12 -40.84 -16.29
C ASN A 52 -3.66 -40.30 -17.67
N LEU A 53 -4.05 -39.08 -18.01
CA LEU A 53 -3.72 -38.47 -19.30
C LEU A 53 -2.28 -37.95 -19.30
N THR A 54 -1.48 -38.44 -20.24
CA THR A 54 -0.11 -37.95 -20.48
C THR A 54 -0.13 -36.73 -21.39
N LEU A 55 -0.20 -35.56 -20.78
CA LEU A 55 -0.09 -34.27 -21.47
C LEU A 55 1.37 -33.89 -21.72
N ASP A 56 1.62 -33.27 -22.85
CA ASP A 56 2.89 -32.65 -23.19
C ASP A 56 2.92 -31.20 -22.67
N THR A 57 1.76 -30.52 -22.64
CA THR A 57 1.63 -29.16 -22.11
C THR A 57 0.29 -28.92 -21.42
N LEU A 58 0.29 -28.02 -20.45
CA LEU A 58 -0.92 -27.44 -19.87
C LEU A 58 -0.65 -25.98 -19.52
N VAL A 59 -1.25 -25.06 -20.29
CA VAL A 59 -1.00 -23.62 -20.24
C VAL A 59 -2.20 -22.90 -19.63
N PHE A 60 -1.97 -22.13 -18.58
CA PHE A 60 -2.96 -21.25 -17.96
C PHE A 60 -2.74 -19.81 -18.41
N PHE A 61 -3.81 -19.17 -18.89
CA PHE A 61 -3.79 -17.76 -19.25
C PHE A 61 -4.12 -16.95 -18.01
N SER A 62 -3.05 -16.59 -17.30
CA SER A 62 -3.08 -15.66 -16.17
C SER A 62 -2.94 -14.22 -16.68
N SER A 63 -2.82 -13.27 -15.76
CA SER A 63 -2.70 -11.84 -16.07
C SER A 63 -1.61 -11.19 -15.22
N THR A 64 -1.00 -10.12 -15.73
CA THR A 64 -0.09 -9.28 -14.94
C THR A 64 -0.74 -8.67 -13.70
N THR A 65 -2.08 -8.60 -13.66
CA THR A 65 -2.84 -8.15 -12.48
C THR A 65 -2.59 -9.00 -11.24
N ALA A 66 -2.21 -10.29 -11.40
CA ALA A 66 -1.79 -11.13 -10.27
C ALA A 66 -0.44 -10.71 -9.67
N LEU A 67 0.40 -10.01 -10.45
CA LEU A 67 1.74 -9.57 -10.05
C LEU A 67 1.77 -8.10 -9.60
N LEU A 68 1.09 -7.24 -10.36
CA LEU A 68 1.15 -5.78 -10.19
C LEU A 68 -0.11 -5.21 -9.53
N GLY A 69 -1.19 -5.99 -9.46
CA GLY A 69 -2.51 -5.50 -9.14
C GLY A 69 -3.11 -4.65 -10.26
N ALA A 70 -4.41 -4.38 -10.16
CA ALA A 70 -5.08 -3.35 -10.93
C ALA A 70 -6.27 -2.80 -10.12
N PRO A 71 -6.49 -1.47 -10.12
CA PRO A 71 -7.62 -0.88 -9.42
C PRO A 71 -8.94 -1.55 -9.82
N GLY A 72 -9.73 -1.96 -8.81
CA GLY A 72 -11.03 -2.60 -9.04
C GLY A 72 -10.98 -4.09 -9.42
N GLN A 73 -9.79 -4.68 -9.59
CA GLN A 73 -9.65 -6.05 -10.08
C GLN A 73 -9.15 -7.03 -9.01
N GLY A 74 -9.50 -6.81 -7.73
CA GLY A 74 -9.05 -7.66 -6.63
C GLY A 74 -9.48 -9.13 -6.79
N ASN A 75 -10.71 -9.36 -7.26
CA ASN A 75 -11.22 -10.70 -7.58
C ASN A 75 -10.47 -11.37 -8.74
N TYR A 76 -10.22 -10.64 -9.81
CA TYR A 76 -9.51 -11.12 -10.99
C TYR A 76 -8.03 -11.39 -10.70
N ALA A 77 -7.36 -10.51 -9.96
CA ALA A 77 -5.99 -10.69 -9.50
C ALA A 77 -5.85 -11.98 -8.67
N ALA A 78 -6.76 -12.20 -7.71
CA ALA A 78 -6.75 -13.41 -6.89
C ALA A 78 -7.04 -14.69 -7.71
N ALA A 79 -7.96 -14.64 -8.67
CA ALA A 79 -8.26 -15.77 -9.56
C ALA A 79 -7.06 -16.14 -10.46
N ASN A 80 -6.31 -15.15 -10.93
CA ASN A 80 -5.10 -15.36 -11.71
C ASN A 80 -3.92 -15.85 -10.84
N ALA A 81 -3.79 -15.35 -9.61
CA ALA A 81 -2.80 -15.85 -8.65
C ALA A 81 -3.01 -17.35 -8.33
N PHE A 82 -4.27 -17.81 -8.29
CA PHE A 82 -4.56 -19.25 -8.18
C PHE A 82 -4.02 -20.05 -9.38
N LEU A 83 -4.18 -19.55 -10.61
CA LEU A 83 -3.63 -20.21 -11.81
C LEU A 83 -2.10 -20.31 -11.75
N ASP A 84 -1.46 -19.23 -11.28
CA ASP A 84 -0.01 -19.18 -11.09
C ASP A 84 0.44 -20.25 -10.08
N ALA A 85 -0.23 -20.32 -8.92
CA ALA A 85 0.03 -21.32 -7.90
C ALA A 85 -0.23 -22.75 -8.40
N LEU A 86 -1.29 -22.97 -9.19
CA LEU A 86 -1.62 -24.28 -9.75
C LEU A 86 -0.56 -24.74 -10.76
N ALA A 87 0.01 -23.84 -11.56
CA ALA A 87 1.14 -24.16 -12.44
C ALA A 87 2.36 -24.64 -11.64
N HIS A 88 2.70 -23.95 -10.55
CA HIS A 88 3.79 -24.36 -9.65
C HIS A 88 3.50 -25.69 -8.96
N TYR A 89 2.27 -25.88 -8.48
CA TYR A 89 1.82 -27.13 -7.85
C TYR A 89 1.96 -28.33 -8.79
N ARG A 90 1.49 -28.19 -10.04
CA ARG A 90 1.65 -29.23 -11.07
C ARG A 90 3.13 -29.55 -11.34
N ARG A 91 3.98 -28.52 -11.37
CA ARG A 91 5.43 -28.69 -11.56
C ARG A 91 6.07 -29.48 -10.42
N GLN A 92 5.67 -29.22 -9.17
CA GLN A 92 6.15 -29.99 -8.01
C GLN A 92 5.78 -31.47 -8.10
N GLN A 93 4.67 -31.80 -8.76
CA GLN A 93 4.24 -33.19 -9.04
C GLN A 93 4.89 -33.79 -10.30
N GLY A 94 5.83 -33.10 -10.95
CA GLY A 94 6.44 -33.53 -12.21
C GLY A 94 5.55 -33.40 -13.44
N LEU A 95 4.35 -32.82 -13.29
CA LEU A 95 3.38 -32.63 -14.37
C LEU A 95 3.68 -31.35 -15.17
N PRO A 96 3.30 -31.29 -16.47
CA PRO A 96 3.37 -30.04 -17.23
C PRO A 96 2.44 -29.00 -16.63
N GLY A 97 2.94 -27.76 -16.53
CA GLY A 97 2.22 -26.61 -16.02
C GLY A 97 2.99 -25.34 -16.37
N LEU A 98 2.34 -24.45 -17.13
CA LEU A 98 2.84 -23.13 -17.47
C LEU A 98 1.74 -22.12 -17.16
N SER A 99 2.03 -21.12 -16.33
CA SER A 99 1.20 -19.93 -16.24
C SER A 99 1.83 -18.80 -17.03
N ILE A 100 1.05 -18.15 -17.90
CA ILE A 100 1.49 -16.95 -18.61
C ILE A 100 0.71 -15.75 -18.06
N ASN A 101 1.39 -14.84 -17.37
CA ASN A 101 0.81 -13.58 -16.91
C ASN A 101 0.76 -12.59 -18.08
N TRP A 102 -0.36 -12.55 -18.78
CA TRP A 102 -0.53 -11.65 -19.91
C TRP A 102 -0.81 -10.21 -19.48
N GLY A 103 -0.13 -9.26 -20.12
CA GLY A 103 -0.52 -7.86 -20.16
C GLY A 103 -1.81 -7.65 -20.94
N ALA A 104 -2.26 -6.41 -21.06
CA ALA A 104 -3.49 -6.09 -21.78
C ALA A 104 -3.32 -6.33 -23.29
N TRP A 105 -4.27 -7.05 -23.90
CA TRP A 105 -4.29 -7.28 -25.35
C TRP A 105 -5.12 -6.20 -26.06
N ALA A 106 -4.71 -5.80 -27.25
CA ALA A 106 -5.47 -4.93 -28.15
C ALA A 106 -6.73 -5.62 -28.74
N ALA A 107 -7.00 -6.86 -28.34
CA ALA A 107 -8.19 -7.64 -28.67
C ALA A 107 -8.80 -8.30 -27.42
N GLY A 108 -10.00 -8.85 -27.54
CA GLY A 108 -10.65 -9.60 -26.46
C GLY A 108 -11.15 -8.73 -25.30
N MET A 109 -10.98 -9.19 -24.06
CA MET A 109 -11.52 -8.55 -22.86
C MET A 109 -10.96 -7.14 -22.62
N ALA A 110 -9.67 -6.93 -22.88
CA ALA A 110 -9.00 -5.65 -22.62
C ALA A 110 -9.33 -4.56 -23.66
N ALA A 111 -9.58 -4.94 -24.91
CA ALA A 111 -9.94 -4.00 -26.00
C ALA A 111 -11.25 -3.23 -25.76
N ARG A 112 -12.11 -3.72 -24.86
CA ARG A 112 -13.38 -3.07 -24.50
C ARG A 112 -13.23 -1.98 -23.43
N THR A 113 -12.03 -1.79 -22.89
CA THR A 113 -11.79 -0.93 -21.73
C THR A 113 -10.96 0.29 -22.13
N THR A 114 -11.58 1.47 -22.15
CA THR A 114 -10.95 2.74 -22.57
C THR A 114 -9.90 3.27 -21.58
N GLN A 115 -9.92 2.82 -20.31
CA GLN A 115 -9.00 3.26 -19.26
C GLN A 115 -7.54 2.79 -19.44
N LEU A 116 -7.27 1.78 -20.28
CA LEU A 116 -5.92 1.22 -20.44
C LEU A 116 -4.98 2.09 -21.29
N GLN A 117 -5.52 3.01 -22.10
CA GLN A 117 -4.73 3.83 -23.03
C GLN A 117 -3.86 4.89 -22.34
N SER A 118 -4.14 5.25 -21.08
CA SER A 118 -3.37 6.20 -20.29
C SER A 118 -2.48 5.55 -19.22
N SER A 119 -2.38 4.20 -19.23
CA SER A 119 -1.58 3.46 -18.25
C SER A 119 -0.12 3.29 -18.68
N ALA A 120 0.77 2.97 -17.75
CA ALA A 120 2.16 2.59 -18.04
C ALA A 120 2.28 1.23 -18.77
N MET A 121 1.17 0.52 -18.97
CA MET A 121 1.10 -0.71 -19.76
C MET A 121 0.54 -0.43 -21.15
N ALA A 122 1.34 -0.69 -22.18
CA ALA A 122 0.89 -0.67 -23.56
C ALA A 122 0.10 -1.94 -23.90
N LEU A 123 -0.75 -1.85 -24.93
CA LEU A 123 -1.53 -2.98 -25.42
C LEU A 123 -0.68 -3.88 -26.33
N LEU A 124 -0.67 -5.18 -26.05
CA LEU A 124 -0.09 -6.20 -26.92
C LEU A 124 -1.02 -6.45 -28.12
N THR A 125 -0.48 -6.40 -29.33
CA THR A 125 -1.23 -6.83 -30.52
C THR A 125 -1.44 -8.35 -30.51
N PRO A 126 -2.49 -8.87 -31.18
CA PRO A 126 -2.69 -10.31 -31.32
C PRO A 126 -1.48 -11.04 -31.90
N ASP A 127 -0.80 -10.43 -32.89
CA ASP A 127 0.38 -11.03 -33.52
C ASP A 127 1.57 -11.14 -32.54
N GLU A 128 1.82 -10.09 -31.75
CA GLU A 128 2.84 -10.13 -30.69
C GLU A 128 2.51 -11.18 -29.63
N GLY A 129 1.26 -11.24 -29.18
CA GLY A 129 0.78 -12.22 -28.21
C GLY A 129 0.93 -13.66 -28.72
N MET A 130 0.56 -13.91 -29.97
CA MET A 130 0.70 -15.23 -30.60
C MET A 130 2.17 -15.61 -30.85
N ALA A 131 3.01 -14.64 -31.24
CA ALA A 131 4.45 -14.87 -31.39
C ALA A 131 5.11 -15.22 -30.05
N ALA A 132 4.70 -14.57 -28.95
CA ALA A 132 5.14 -14.93 -27.61
C ALA A 132 4.64 -16.33 -27.22
N LEU A 133 3.37 -16.64 -27.43
CA LEU A 133 2.81 -17.96 -27.12
C LEU A 133 3.54 -19.09 -27.87
N ALA A 134 3.85 -18.90 -29.15
CA ALA A 134 4.58 -19.86 -29.97
C ALA A 134 5.99 -20.18 -29.42
N ARG A 135 6.62 -19.24 -28.71
CA ARG A 135 7.92 -19.44 -28.04
C ARG A 135 7.79 -20.08 -26.66
N LEU A 136 6.66 -19.85 -25.99
CA LEU A 136 6.48 -20.17 -24.57
C LEU A 136 5.72 -21.49 -24.31
N TRP A 137 4.86 -21.96 -25.21
CA TRP A 137 3.90 -23.03 -24.91
C TRP A 137 4.51 -24.37 -24.42
N SER A 138 5.79 -24.64 -24.72
CA SER A 138 6.53 -25.83 -24.29
C SER A 138 7.36 -25.61 -23.01
N GLN A 139 7.41 -24.38 -22.50
CA GLN A 139 8.09 -24.03 -21.26
C GLN A 139 7.31 -24.51 -20.04
N ARG A 140 7.94 -24.45 -18.87
CA ARG A 140 7.35 -24.79 -17.58
C ARG A 140 7.52 -23.64 -16.59
N GLY A 141 6.60 -23.52 -15.63
CA GLY A 141 6.67 -22.53 -14.56
C GLY A 141 5.75 -21.34 -14.79
N GLN A 142 6.24 -20.12 -14.57
CA GLN A 142 5.46 -18.89 -14.64
C GLN A 142 6.24 -17.82 -15.40
N ILE A 143 5.62 -17.23 -16.43
CA ILE A 143 6.26 -16.25 -17.32
C ILE A 143 5.32 -15.07 -17.52
N SER A 144 5.81 -13.85 -17.34
CA SER A 144 5.04 -12.64 -17.60
C SER A 144 5.35 -12.08 -18.99
N VAL A 145 4.30 -11.71 -19.74
CA VAL A 145 4.42 -11.11 -21.08
C VAL A 145 3.57 -9.85 -21.12
N ALA A 146 4.21 -8.69 -21.13
CA ALA A 146 3.54 -7.39 -21.19
C ALA A 146 4.39 -6.38 -21.96
N ALA A 147 3.72 -5.47 -22.67
CA ALA A 147 4.34 -4.29 -23.24
C ALA A 147 4.31 -3.18 -22.18
N LEU A 148 5.48 -2.75 -21.71
CA LEU A 148 5.62 -1.78 -20.61
C LEU A 148 6.34 -0.53 -21.11
N ASP A 149 5.79 0.63 -20.76
CA ASP A 149 6.45 1.93 -20.88
C ASP A 149 7.18 2.20 -19.57
N TRP A 150 8.47 1.86 -19.53
CA TRP A 150 9.29 1.95 -18.32
C TRP A 150 9.42 3.38 -17.78
N GLU A 151 9.37 4.40 -18.65
CA GLU A 151 9.43 5.79 -18.21
C GLU A 151 8.16 6.22 -17.49
N LYS A 152 6.98 5.84 -18.02
CA LYS A 152 5.71 6.09 -17.33
C LYS A 152 5.60 5.28 -16.05
N MET A 153 6.10 4.05 -16.05
CA MET A 153 6.12 3.19 -14.86
C MET A 153 6.99 3.78 -13.75
N ALA A 154 8.16 4.31 -14.07
CA ALA A 154 9.05 4.97 -13.11
C ALA A 154 8.44 6.25 -12.51
N LYS A 155 7.67 7.01 -13.30
CA LYS A 155 6.98 8.24 -12.86
C LYS A 155 5.73 7.95 -12.02
N GLN A 156 5.13 6.76 -12.18
CA GLN A 156 4.03 6.30 -11.35
C GLN A 156 4.59 5.80 -10.02
N ASP A 157 4.85 6.75 -9.11
CA ASP A 157 5.38 6.60 -7.74
C ASP A 157 4.46 5.79 -6.78
N ARG A 158 3.58 4.97 -7.35
CA ARG A 158 2.45 4.33 -6.66
C ARG A 158 2.73 2.92 -6.15
N ILE A 159 3.80 2.27 -6.59
CA ILE A 159 4.18 0.96 -6.03
C ILE A 159 5.70 0.86 -6.04
N ARG A 160 6.33 1.09 -4.89
CA ARG A 160 7.67 0.52 -4.60
C ARG A 160 7.51 -1.00 -4.46
N SER A 161 7.10 -1.65 -5.54
CA SER A 161 7.09 -3.09 -5.64
C SER A 161 8.55 -3.50 -5.56
N LEU A 162 8.94 -4.23 -4.50
CA LEU A 162 10.28 -4.81 -4.38
C LEU A 162 10.62 -5.67 -5.61
N PHE A 163 9.59 -6.19 -6.29
CA PHE A 163 9.76 -6.88 -7.56
C PHE A 163 10.20 -5.95 -8.70
N LEU A 164 9.65 -4.73 -8.80
CA LEU A 164 9.98 -3.78 -9.86
C LEU A 164 11.19 -2.90 -9.52
N SER A 165 11.60 -2.78 -8.25
CA SER A 165 12.72 -1.91 -7.85
C SER A 165 14.02 -2.26 -8.55
N HIS A 166 14.27 -3.55 -8.82
CA HIS A 166 15.46 -4.00 -9.58
C HIS A 166 15.50 -3.49 -11.03
N TRP A 167 14.34 -3.26 -11.65
CA TRP A 167 14.25 -2.78 -13.04
C TRP A 167 14.10 -1.25 -13.13
N LEU A 168 13.60 -0.60 -12.07
CA LEU A 168 13.40 0.84 -12.04
C LEU A 168 14.61 1.62 -11.49
N GLN A 169 15.52 0.99 -10.73
CA GLN A 169 16.75 1.62 -10.24
C GLN A 169 17.63 2.26 -11.34
N PRO A 170 17.85 1.63 -12.51
CA PRO A 170 18.63 2.24 -13.60
C PRO A 170 17.96 3.49 -14.20
N VAL A 171 16.62 3.55 -14.19
CA VAL A 171 15.83 4.65 -14.77
C VAL A 171 15.80 5.86 -13.83
N ALA A 172 15.73 5.63 -12.51
CA ALA A 172 15.74 6.69 -11.51
C ALA A 172 17.09 7.43 -11.45
N MET A 173 18.22 6.73 -11.64
CA MET A 173 19.56 7.35 -11.64
C MET A 173 19.84 8.22 -12.87
N ALA A 174 19.08 8.06 -13.96
CA ALA A 174 19.23 8.86 -15.17
C ALA A 174 18.38 10.15 -15.18
N GLN A 175 17.47 10.33 -14.20
CA GLN A 175 16.53 11.46 -14.13
C GLN A 175 16.70 12.35 -12.89
N THR A 176 17.85 12.30 -12.22
CA THR A 176 18.24 13.43 -11.38
C THR A 176 18.60 14.62 -12.27
N ASP A 177 17.97 15.76 -11.95
CA ASP A 177 18.50 17.12 -12.20
C ASP A 177 18.00 17.93 -13.40
N ASN A 178 16.67 17.97 -13.63
CA ASN A 178 16.11 19.11 -14.39
C ASN A 178 14.66 19.53 -14.07
N ARG A 179 14.10 19.10 -12.93
CA ARG A 179 12.84 19.67 -12.43
C ARG A 179 13.17 20.92 -11.63
N VAL A 180 12.70 22.08 -12.09
CA VAL A 180 12.81 23.33 -11.32
C VAL A 180 12.04 23.14 -10.02
N SER A 181 12.73 23.24 -8.89
CA SER A 181 12.14 23.16 -7.55
C SER A 181 11.09 24.26 -7.38
N LEU A 182 10.00 23.99 -6.66
CA LEU A 182 8.95 24.99 -6.38
C LEU A 182 9.55 26.25 -5.72
N VAL A 183 10.65 26.09 -4.98
CA VAL A 183 11.41 27.20 -4.39
C VAL A 183 12.00 28.11 -5.49
N GLN A 184 12.63 27.53 -6.51
CA GLN A 184 13.21 28.26 -7.64
C GLN A 184 12.13 28.93 -8.51
N GLU A 185 11.01 28.24 -8.74
CA GLU A 185 9.89 28.74 -9.51
C GLU A 185 9.23 29.95 -8.83
N LEU A 186 8.95 29.86 -7.53
CA LEU A 186 8.32 30.95 -6.77
C LEU A 186 9.28 32.12 -6.55
N THR A 187 10.58 31.88 -6.34
CA THR A 187 11.57 32.96 -6.18
C THR A 187 11.80 33.75 -7.47
N ALA A 188 11.68 33.12 -8.64
CA ALA A 188 11.78 33.78 -9.94
C ALA A 188 10.56 34.67 -10.28
N LEU A 189 9.40 34.44 -9.63
CA LEU A 189 8.19 35.24 -9.84
C LEU A 189 8.19 36.54 -9.02
N PRO A 190 7.60 37.63 -9.55
CA PRO A 190 7.30 38.84 -8.77
C PRO A 190 6.47 38.51 -7.53
N VAL A 191 6.77 39.15 -6.39
CA VAL A 191 6.16 38.88 -5.06
C VAL A 191 4.63 38.85 -5.13
N ASN A 192 4.03 39.78 -5.87
CA ASN A 192 2.57 39.89 -6.02
C ASN A 192 1.93 38.78 -6.87
N ARG A 193 2.70 37.91 -7.53
CA ARG A 193 2.18 36.82 -8.36
C ARG A 193 2.42 35.42 -7.76
N ARG A 194 3.23 35.31 -6.71
CA ARG A 194 3.62 34.02 -6.11
C ARG A 194 2.42 33.27 -5.53
N LEU A 195 1.59 33.97 -4.76
CA LEU A 195 0.42 33.37 -4.11
C LEU A 195 -0.64 32.90 -5.11
N ASP A 196 -0.94 33.72 -6.12
CA ASP A 196 -1.92 33.37 -7.15
C ASP A 196 -1.45 32.21 -8.04
N HIS A 197 -0.15 32.10 -8.27
CA HIS A 197 0.44 30.96 -8.96
C HIS A 197 0.24 29.67 -8.15
N LEU A 198 0.59 29.71 -6.87
CA LEU A 198 0.48 28.57 -5.98
C LEU A 198 -0.98 28.11 -5.76
N ARG A 199 -1.91 29.07 -5.65
CA ARG A 199 -3.36 28.78 -5.60
C ARG A 199 -3.81 28.00 -6.83
N ARG A 200 -3.41 28.41 -8.04
CA ARG A 200 -3.79 27.71 -9.28
C ARG A 200 -3.21 26.30 -9.34
N ASP A 201 -1.93 26.15 -8.99
CA ASP A 201 -1.26 24.84 -8.97
C ASP A 201 -1.97 23.88 -8.00
N LEU A 202 -2.34 24.37 -6.82
CA LEU A 202 -3.10 23.60 -5.83
C LEU A 202 -4.52 23.27 -6.33
N GLN A 203 -5.24 24.22 -6.96
CA GLN A 203 -6.55 23.95 -7.54
C GLN A 203 -6.47 22.83 -8.61
N GLN A 204 -5.44 22.85 -9.45
CA GLN A 204 -5.24 21.81 -10.47
C GLN A 204 -4.92 20.45 -9.84
N ALA A 205 -4.05 20.41 -8.83
CA ALA A 205 -3.72 19.18 -8.13
C ALA A 205 -4.96 18.58 -7.42
N VAL A 206 -5.73 19.41 -6.72
CA VAL A 206 -6.96 19.00 -6.03
C VAL A 206 -8.02 18.53 -7.03
N ALA A 207 -8.22 19.26 -8.14
CA ALA A 207 -9.15 18.85 -9.19
C ALA A 207 -8.79 17.48 -9.79
N ALA A 208 -7.50 17.25 -10.05
CA ALA A 208 -7.01 15.99 -10.59
C ALA A 208 -7.21 14.81 -9.62
N ILE A 209 -6.98 15.02 -8.33
CA ILE A 209 -7.16 14.00 -7.28
C ILE A 209 -8.63 13.66 -7.08
N LEU A 210 -9.50 14.67 -7.04
CA LEU A 210 -10.94 14.51 -6.85
C LEU A 210 -11.70 14.13 -8.15
N GLY A 211 -11.02 14.12 -9.30
CA GLY A 211 -11.64 13.84 -10.60
C GLY A 211 -12.60 14.93 -11.07
N MET A 212 -12.41 16.17 -10.62
CA MET A 212 -13.21 17.33 -11.00
C MET A 212 -12.79 17.84 -12.39
N ARG A 213 -13.77 18.27 -13.19
CA ARG A 213 -13.53 18.90 -14.50
C ARG A 213 -13.23 20.39 -14.38
N ASP A 214 -13.83 21.03 -13.39
CA ASP A 214 -13.66 22.45 -13.09
C ASP A 214 -12.71 22.63 -11.90
N LEU A 215 -12.05 23.79 -11.84
CA LEU A 215 -11.17 24.12 -10.72
C LEU A 215 -12.01 24.33 -9.45
N PRO A 216 -11.63 23.71 -8.32
CA PRO A 216 -12.34 23.86 -7.05
C PRO A 216 -12.28 25.30 -6.55
N ASP A 217 -13.32 25.73 -5.85
CA ASP A 217 -13.30 27.04 -5.18
C ASP A 217 -12.17 27.12 -4.13
N LEU A 218 -11.60 28.32 -3.96
CA LEU A 218 -10.42 28.51 -3.10
C LEU A 218 -10.74 28.34 -1.61
N ARG A 219 -11.98 28.62 -1.21
CA ARG A 219 -12.40 28.74 0.21
C ARG A 219 -13.22 27.55 0.69
N THR A 220 -13.74 26.74 -0.22
CA THR A 220 -14.45 25.51 0.14
C THR A 220 -13.47 24.53 0.83
N GLY A 221 -13.93 23.85 1.87
CA GLY A 221 -13.13 22.89 2.62
C GLY A 221 -12.80 21.64 1.80
N PHE A 222 -11.59 21.09 1.93
CA PHE A 222 -11.20 19.85 1.22
C PHE A 222 -12.12 18.68 1.57
N ALA A 223 -12.52 18.55 2.84
CA ALA A 223 -13.48 17.52 3.27
C ALA A 223 -14.86 17.71 2.61
N ASP A 224 -15.32 18.96 2.47
CA ASP A 224 -16.60 19.29 1.82
C ASP A 224 -16.56 19.00 0.31
N MET A 225 -15.38 19.05 -0.30
CA MET A 225 -15.15 18.61 -1.69
C MET A 225 -15.05 17.09 -1.84
N GLY A 226 -15.10 16.33 -0.74
CA GLY A 226 -15.01 14.87 -0.75
C GLY A 226 -13.57 14.33 -0.66
N MET A 227 -12.61 15.12 -0.20
CA MET A 227 -11.26 14.63 0.06
C MET A 227 -11.24 13.71 1.30
N ASP A 228 -10.76 12.48 1.12
CA ASP A 228 -10.53 11.52 2.21
C ASP A 228 -9.05 11.50 2.67
N SER A 229 -8.75 10.69 3.69
CA SER A 229 -7.41 10.57 4.26
C SER A 229 -6.35 10.01 3.29
N LEU A 230 -6.74 9.18 2.31
CA LEU A 230 -5.82 8.66 1.30
C LEU A 230 -5.54 9.71 0.22
N MET A 231 -6.55 10.48 -0.16
CA MET A 231 -6.42 11.62 -1.08
C MET A 231 -5.56 12.74 -0.47
N ALA A 232 -5.70 13.02 0.82
CA ALA A 232 -4.84 13.95 1.55
C ALA A 232 -3.36 13.51 1.52
N LEU A 233 -3.09 12.21 1.66
CA LEU A 233 -1.75 11.65 1.56
C LEU A 233 -1.18 11.71 0.13
N GLU A 234 -2.02 11.57 -0.89
CA GLU A 234 -1.64 11.75 -2.29
C GLU A 234 -1.28 13.22 -2.58
N LEU A 235 -2.10 14.17 -2.12
CA LEU A 235 -1.82 15.61 -2.24
C LEU A 235 -0.49 15.96 -1.56
N LYS A 236 -0.29 15.48 -0.33
CA LYS A 236 0.98 15.63 0.40
C LYS A 236 2.16 15.18 -0.45
N ARG A 237 2.11 13.96 -0.99
CA ARG A 237 3.21 13.36 -1.76
C ARG A 237 3.55 14.17 -3.01
N GLN A 238 2.52 14.66 -3.72
CA GLN A 238 2.72 15.53 -4.88
C GLN A 238 3.45 16.82 -4.50
N LEU A 239 3.10 17.42 -3.35
CA LEU A 239 3.75 18.62 -2.83
C LEU A 239 5.20 18.36 -2.39
N GLU A 240 5.46 17.28 -1.64
CA GLU A 240 6.82 16.89 -1.21
C GLU A 240 7.76 16.69 -2.41
N SER A 241 7.26 16.10 -3.50
CA SER A 241 8.05 15.88 -4.72
C SER A 241 8.55 17.16 -5.40
N ARG A 242 7.87 18.30 -5.18
CA ARG A 242 8.23 19.61 -5.74
C ARG A 242 8.97 20.51 -4.76
N LEU A 243 8.78 20.29 -3.46
CA LEU A 243 9.37 21.10 -2.37
C LEU A 243 10.72 20.57 -1.90
N GLU A 244 11.10 19.33 -2.25
CA GLU A 244 12.31 18.64 -1.75
C GLU A 244 12.38 18.63 -0.20
N SER A 245 11.23 18.74 0.47
CA SER A 245 11.10 18.81 1.91
C SER A 245 9.96 17.89 2.37
N THR A 246 10.04 17.44 3.62
CA THR A 246 9.02 16.59 4.24
C THR A 246 7.88 17.44 4.80
N LEU A 247 6.64 17.02 4.54
CA LEU A 247 5.44 17.70 5.01
C LEU A 247 4.69 16.84 6.04
N PRO A 248 4.09 17.42 7.08
CA PRO A 248 3.21 16.70 8.00
C PRO A 248 2.03 16.04 7.27
N ALA A 249 1.63 14.84 7.70
CA ALA A 249 0.45 14.17 7.15
C ALA A 249 -0.87 14.88 7.49
N THR A 250 -0.85 15.78 8.49
CA THR A 250 -1.97 16.58 8.97
C THR A 250 -2.20 17.86 8.17
N LEU A 251 -1.33 18.18 7.20
CA LEU A 251 -1.33 19.47 6.48
C LEU A 251 -2.67 19.82 5.84
N ALA A 252 -3.33 18.85 5.18
CA ALA A 252 -4.63 19.06 4.55
C ALA A 252 -5.79 19.23 5.56
N PHE A 253 -5.58 18.87 6.84
CA PHE A 253 -6.55 19.07 7.91
C PHE A 253 -6.28 20.39 8.67
N GLU A 254 -5.01 20.73 8.86
CA GLU A 254 -4.58 22.00 9.48
C GLU A 254 -4.87 23.20 8.58
N TYR A 255 -4.74 23.02 7.27
CA TYR A 255 -5.00 24.03 6.25
C TYR A 255 -6.08 23.51 5.29
N PRO A 256 -7.35 23.46 5.70
CA PRO A 256 -8.38 22.67 5.03
C PRO A 256 -8.94 23.31 3.75
N THR A 257 -8.29 24.32 3.17
CA THR A 257 -8.73 25.00 1.95
C THR A 257 -7.53 25.28 1.05
N VAL A 258 -7.76 25.46 -0.25
CA VAL A 258 -6.69 25.82 -1.19
C VAL A 258 -6.03 27.13 -0.77
N ASP A 259 -6.82 28.10 -0.31
CA ASP A 259 -6.33 29.41 0.10
C ASP A 259 -5.37 29.31 1.31
N ALA A 260 -5.81 28.63 2.38
CA ALA A 260 -5.02 28.46 3.59
C ALA A 260 -3.75 27.63 3.34
N LEU A 261 -3.84 26.60 2.50
CA LEU A 261 -2.69 25.76 2.17
C LEU A 261 -1.67 26.52 1.30
N ALA A 262 -2.13 27.33 0.34
CA ALA A 262 -1.26 28.18 -0.48
C ALA A 262 -0.50 29.19 0.39
N ASP A 263 -1.18 29.88 1.30
CA ASP A 263 -0.54 30.84 2.20
C ASP A 263 0.52 30.18 3.09
N HIS A 264 0.21 29.00 3.65
CA HIS A 264 1.16 28.25 4.47
C HIS A 264 2.40 27.81 3.70
N LEU A 265 2.20 27.21 2.51
CA LEU A 265 3.30 26.75 1.66
C LEU A 265 4.16 27.91 1.16
N LEU A 266 3.56 29.07 0.84
CA LEU A 266 4.33 30.25 0.45
C LEU A 266 5.25 30.71 1.59
N ASN A 267 4.74 30.79 2.82
CA ASN A 267 5.56 31.16 3.99
C ASN A 267 6.69 30.16 4.23
N MET A 268 6.41 28.86 4.13
CA MET A 268 7.41 27.80 4.27
C MET A 268 8.51 27.91 3.21
N VAL A 269 8.14 28.11 1.95
CA VAL A 269 9.10 28.25 0.83
C VAL A 269 9.96 29.51 1.00
N MET A 270 9.39 30.61 1.46
CA MET A 270 10.17 31.83 1.72
C MET A 270 11.16 31.65 2.87
N GLN A 271 10.76 30.96 3.95
CA GLN A 271 11.68 30.62 5.05
C GLN A 271 12.84 29.73 4.58
N LEU A 272 12.57 28.75 3.71
CA LEU A 272 13.60 27.88 3.12
C LEU A 272 14.55 28.68 2.21
N ALA A 273 14.02 29.61 1.41
CA ALA A 273 14.83 30.48 0.57
C ALA A 273 15.70 31.44 1.40
N GLU A 274 15.17 32.04 2.45
CA GLU A 274 15.90 32.93 3.37
C GLU A 274 16.98 32.19 4.17
N GLY A 275 16.70 30.95 4.59
CA GLY A 275 17.67 30.06 5.26
C GLY A 275 18.88 29.73 4.37
N ASN A 276 18.66 29.47 3.08
CA ASN A 276 19.75 29.26 2.11
C ASN A 276 20.55 30.54 1.81
N THR A 277 19.94 31.72 1.94
CA THR A 277 20.61 33.01 1.73
C THR A 277 21.45 33.42 2.96
N ALA A 278 21.06 32.99 4.17
CA ALA A 278 21.84 33.22 5.39
C ALA A 278 23.03 32.24 5.55
N ALA A 279 22.89 31.00 5.04
CA ALA A 279 23.95 29.99 5.07
C ALA A 279 25.15 30.31 4.16
N THR A 280 24.97 31.18 3.15
CA THR A 280 26.06 31.64 2.28
C THR A 280 26.86 32.83 2.86
N ALA A 281 26.42 33.42 3.99
CA ALA A 281 27.05 34.59 4.61
C ALA A 281 27.72 34.32 5.98
N ARG A 282 27.64 33.11 6.54
CA ARG A 282 28.37 32.72 7.75
C ARG A 282 29.34 31.58 7.42
N GLY A 283 30.61 31.93 7.33
CA GLY A 283 31.70 30.97 7.16
C GLY A 283 31.77 29.95 8.30
N ASP A 284 32.26 28.77 7.92
CA ASP A 284 32.75 27.67 8.76
C ASP A 284 31.79 27.07 9.79
N ILE A 285 30.90 26.19 9.32
CA ILE A 285 30.45 25.01 10.10
C ILE A 285 30.60 23.71 9.28
N SER A 286 31.46 23.70 8.25
CA SER A 286 31.69 22.54 7.36
C SER A 286 32.52 21.40 8.00
N GLN A 287 32.41 21.17 9.31
CA GLN A 287 33.11 20.07 10.01
C GLN A 287 32.26 19.19 10.90
N LEU A 288 30.93 19.33 10.89
CA LEU A 288 30.08 18.21 11.32
C LEU A 288 29.80 17.36 10.10
N ALA A 289 30.54 16.24 10.00
CA ALA A 289 30.32 15.23 8.98
C ALA A 289 28.82 14.93 8.90
N PRO A 290 28.22 14.93 7.69
CA PRO A 290 26.85 14.48 7.54
C PRO A 290 26.78 13.06 8.10
N ALA A 291 25.82 12.81 9.00
CA ALA A 291 25.49 11.45 9.40
C ALA A 291 25.31 10.63 8.11
N PRO A 292 25.92 9.43 7.99
CA PRO A 292 25.92 8.69 6.75
C PRO A 292 24.49 8.54 6.25
N ALA A 293 24.26 8.91 4.99
CA ALA A 293 23.00 8.67 4.32
C ALA A 293 22.71 7.17 4.43
N ILE A 294 21.69 6.81 5.21
CA ILE A 294 21.31 5.42 5.45
C ILE A 294 20.93 4.84 4.07
N SER A 295 21.71 3.85 3.63
CA SER A 295 21.39 3.05 2.47
C SER A 295 20.03 2.41 2.70
N THR A 296 19.05 2.66 1.82
CA THR A 296 17.68 2.12 1.93
C THR A 296 17.59 0.58 1.76
N ASN A 297 18.74 -0.09 1.60
CA ASN A 297 18.89 -1.53 1.43
C ASN A 297 19.74 -2.19 2.53
N GLU A 298 19.98 -1.50 3.65
CA GLU A 298 20.68 -2.11 4.78
C GLU A 298 19.74 -3.12 5.50
N PRO A 299 20.22 -4.33 5.83
CA PRO A 299 19.47 -5.26 6.66
C PRO A 299 19.09 -4.61 7.99
N ILE A 300 17.79 -4.51 8.26
CA ILE A 300 17.30 -3.98 9.54
C ILE A 300 17.36 -5.08 10.58
N ALA A 301 18.02 -4.81 11.70
CA ALA A 301 17.99 -5.66 12.88
C ALA A 301 17.10 -5.02 13.95
N VAL A 302 16.10 -5.77 14.44
CA VAL A 302 15.37 -5.41 15.66
C VAL A 302 16.19 -5.91 16.84
N VAL A 303 16.90 -5.00 17.50
CA VAL A 303 17.83 -5.31 18.58
C VAL A 303 17.21 -5.25 19.98
N GLY A 304 16.03 -4.64 20.12
CA GLY A 304 15.27 -4.59 21.37
C GLY A 304 13.78 -4.39 21.10
N ILE A 305 12.94 -4.91 21.99
CA ILE A 305 11.48 -4.83 21.91
C ILE A 305 10.90 -4.77 23.32
N GLY A 306 10.01 -3.81 23.55
CA GLY A 306 9.12 -3.79 24.72
C GLY A 306 7.68 -3.85 24.22
N CYS A 307 6.77 -4.44 24.98
CA CYS A 307 5.36 -4.45 24.63
C CYS A 307 4.47 -4.64 25.85
N ARG A 308 3.21 -4.21 25.72
CA ARG A 308 2.14 -4.48 26.67
C ARG A 308 0.92 -4.96 25.88
N PHE A 309 0.50 -6.19 26.13
CA PHE A 309 -0.64 -6.83 25.51
C PHE A 309 -1.57 -7.41 26.60
N PRO A 310 -2.86 -7.60 26.30
CA PRO A 310 -3.73 -8.34 27.20
C PRO A 310 -3.18 -9.73 27.51
N GLY A 311 -2.96 -10.02 28.80
CA GLY A 311 -2.36 -11.27 29.27
C GLY A 311 -0.85 -11.42 29.07
N ALA A 312 -0.16 -10.39 28.55
CA ALA A 312 1.30 -10.42 28.37
C ALA A 312 1.91 -9.02 28.51
N ASP A 313 2.67 -8.83 29.58
CA ASP A 313 3.41 -7.60 29.88
C ASP A 313 4.83 -7.58 29.29
N THR A 314 5.26 -8.67 28.65
CA THR A 314 6.59 -8.83 28.06
C THR A 314 6.55 -9.54 26.70
N PRO A 315 7.56 -9.34 25.84
CA PRO A 315 7.69 -10.06 24.57
C PRO A 315 7.70 -11.59 24.74
N GLU A 316 8.34 -12.09 25.81
CA GLU A 316 8.42 -13.51 26.11
C GLU A 316 7.05 -14.08 26.51
N ALA A 317 6.31 -13.39 27.38
CA ALA A 317 4.95 -13.77 27.74
C ALA A 317 4.03 -13.75 26.51
N PHE A 318 4.17 -12.73 25.65
CA PHE A 318 3.40 -12.63 24.42
C PHE A 318 3.70 -13.80 23.47
N TRP A 319 4.98 -14.16 23.33
CA TRP A 319 5.38 -15.32 22.54
C TRP A 319 4.82 -16.64 23.08
N GLN A 320 4.71 -16.80 24.40
CA GLN A 320 4.08 -17.96 25.02
C GLN A 320 2.58 -18.03 24.71
N LEU A 321 1.85 -16.90 24.78
CA LEU A 321 0.44 -16.84 24.40
C LEU A 321 0.22 -17.28 22.96
N LEU A 322 1.04 -16.78 22.03
CA LEU A 322 0.97 -17.13 20.61
C LEU A 322 1.25 -18.62 20.38
N GLN A 323 2.27 -19.18 21.01
CA GLN A 323 2.60 -20.61 20.88
C GLN A 323 1.50 -21.52 21.45
N GLN A 324 0.82 -21.09 22.51
CA GLN A 324 -0.23 -21.86 23.17
C GLN A 324 -1.62 -21.64 22.55
N GLY A 325 -1.77 -20.64 21.67
CA GLY A 325 -3.07 -20.29 21.06
C GLY A 325 -4.09 -19.78 22.09
N VAL A 326 -3.62 -19.09 23.13
CA VAL A 326 -4.48 -18.61 24.23
C VAL A 326 -5.28 -17.38 23.77
N ASP A 327 -6.59 -17.44 23.91
CA ASP A 327 -7.48 -16.29 23.78
C ASP A 327 -7.59 -15.55 25.12
N THR A 328 -7.23 -14.26 25.13
CA THR A 328 -7.24 -13.42 26.33
C THR A 328 -8.51 -12.57 26.45
N VAL A 329 -9.50 -12.78 25.58
CA VAL A 329 -10.81 -12.17 25.69
C VAL A 329 -11.54 -12.73 26.93
N GLY A 330 -11.93 -11.83 27.83
CA GLY A 330 -12.66 -12.16 29.05
C GLY A 330 -13.79 -11.17 29.30
N GLU A 331 -14.49 -11.33 30.42
CA GLU A 331 -15.47 -10.33 30.85
C GLU A 331 -14.78 -9.01 31.20
N VAL A 332 -15.46 -7.89 30.90
CA VAL A 332 -15.00 -6.56 31.31
C VAL A 332 -14.81 -6.52 32.83
N PRO A 333 -13.59 -6.25 33.34
CA PRO A 333 -13.38 -6.14 34.77
C PRO A 333 -14.15 -4.96 35.37
N ALA A 334 -14.72 -5.15 36.57
CA ALA A 334 -15.47 -4.10 37.26
C ALA A 334 -14.65 -2.82 37.52
N LEU A 335 -13.32 -2.93 37.58
CA LEU A 335 -12.39 -1.80 37.72
C LEU A 335 -12.29 -0.92 36.47
N ARG A 336 -12.77 -1.38 35.30
CA ARG A 336 -12.74 -0.61 34.04
C ARG A 336 -13.95 0.29 33.91
N TRP A 337 -15.13 -0.32 33.85
CA TRP A 337 -16.43 0.36 33.92
C TRP A 337 -17.52 -0.65 34.30
N ASP A 338 -18.66 -0.14 34.73
CA ASP A 338 -19.83 -0.97 35.02
C ASP A 338 -20.45 -1.52 33.73
N VAL A 339 -20.10 -2.75 33.35
CA VAL A 339 -20.59 -3.38 32.13
C VAL A 339 -22.12 -3.58 32.14
N ASP A 340 -22.75 -3.74 33.32
CA ASP A 340 -24.20 -3.96 33.42
C ASP A 340 -24.98 -2.70 33.07
N ALA A 341 -24.43 -1.52 33.39
CA ALA A 341 -25.03 -0.24 33.01
C ALA A 341 -25.07 0.00 31.49
N TYR A 342 -24.13 -0.59 30.73
CA TYR A 342 -23.97 -0.35 29.29
C TYR A 342 -24.37 -1.53 28.41
N TYR A 343 -24.63 -2.71 28.98
CA TYR A 343 -24.99 -3.89 28.20
C TYR A 343 -26.44 -3.85 27.68
N ASP A 344 -26.63 -4.11 26.39
CA ASP A 344 -27.95 -4.38 25.79
C ASP A 344 -27.80 -5.42 24.66
N PRO A 345 -28.49 -6.57 24.71
CA PRO A 345 -28.37 -7.61 23.68
C PRO A 345 -28.91 -7.21 22.29
N GLN A 346 -29.66 -6.11 22.14
CA GLN A 346 -30.22 -5.66 20.86
C GLN A 346 -29.20 -4.87 20.02
N ARG A 347 -29.05 -5.22 18.73
CA ARG A 347 -28.17 -4.49 17.78
C ARG A 347 -28.97 -3.72 16.71
N PRO A 348 -28.58 -2.48 16.34
CA PRO A 348 -27.73 -1.52 17.06
C PRO A 348 -28.56 -0.55 17.94
N MET A 349 -28.13 -0.31 19.18
CA MET A 349 -28.69 0.70 20.09
C MET A 349 -27.63 1.75 20.46
N PRO A 350 -27.85 3.06 20.18
CA PRO A 350 -26.89 4.12 20.51
C PRO A 350 -26.55 4.14 22.01
N GLY A 351 -25.25 4.22 22.33
CA GLY A 351 -24.75 4.31 23.71
C GLY A 351 -24.75 3.00 24.51
N LYS A 352 -25.08 1.86 23.88
CA LYS A 352 -25.05 0.53 24.52
C LYS A 352 -24.06 -0.41 23.81
N SER A 353 -23.52 -1.38 24.57
CA SER A 353 -22.69 -2.47 24.06
C SER A 353 -23.49 -3.76 24.03
N TYR A 354 -23.45 -4.48 22.91
CA TYR A 354 -24.05 -5.82 22.79
C TYR A 354 -23.14 -6.94 23.28
N THR A 355 -21.92 -6.62 23.71
CA THR A 355 -20.93 -7.58 24.21
C THR A 355 -20.46 -7.18 25.60
N ARG A 356 -20.21 -8.20 26.42
CA ARG A 356 -19.58 -8.09 27.74
C ARG A 356 -18.11 -8.53 27.70
N LEU A 357 -17.63 -8.91 26.52
CA LEU A 357 -16.32 -9.53 26.32
C LEU A 357 -15.36 -8.57 25.62
N ALA A 358 -14.16 -8.45 26.18
CA ALA A 358 -13.04 -7.67 25.62
C ALA A 358 -11.71 -8.16 26.22
N ALA A 359 -10.59 -7.69 25.66
CA ALA A 359 -9.25 -7.98 26.17
C ALA A 359 -8.62 -6.67 26.70
N PHE A 360 -7.97 -6.74 27.87
CA PHE A 360 -7.48 -5.57 28.59
C PHE A 360 -6.01 -5.73 28.98
N VAL A 361 -5.25 -4.63 28.88
CA VAL A 361 -3.89 -4.55 29.46
C VAL A 361 -4.02 -4.35 30.97
N ASP A 362 -3.26 -5.08 31.77
CA ASP A 362 -3.31 -4.94 33.23
C ASP A 362 -2.47 -3.75 33.73
N GLY A 363 -2.75 -3.28 34.94
CA GLY A 363 -1.92 -2.28 35.63
C GLY A 363 -1.85 -0.90 34.97
N VAL A 364 -2.82 -0.50 34.14
CA VAL A 364 -2.83 0.80 33.44
C VAL A 364 -2.84 2.02 34.37
N ASP A 365 -3.18 1.82 35.64
CA ASP A 365 -3.18 2.80 36.72
C ASP A 365 -1.84 2.86 37.48
N GLN A 366 -0.94 1.90 37.24
CA GLN A 366 0.39 1.82 37.84
C GLN A 366 1.41 2.53 36.96
N PHE A 367 2.31 3.29 37.59
CA PHE A 367 3.41 4.01 36.94
C PHE A 367 4.42 4.45 38.00
N ASP A 368 5.72 4.38 37.73
CA ASP A 368 6.76 4.96 38.59
C ASP A 368 7.18 6.35 38.08
N PRO A 369 6.52 7.43 38.51
CA PRO A 369 6.82 8.75 37.98
C PRO A 369 8.20 9.26 38.39
N ILE A 370 8.70 8.86 39.57
CA ILE A 370 9.98 9.35 40.09
C ILE A 370 11.13 8.80 39.25
N PHE A 371 11.02 7.53 38.83
CA PHE A 371 11.98 6.92 37.92
C PHE A 371 12.13 7.71 36.61
N PHE A 372 11.03 8.22 36.06
CA PHE A 372 11.03 9.04 34.84
C PHE A 372 11.28 10.54 35.08
N GLY A 373 11.60 10.96 36.31
CA GLY A 373 11.81 12.37 36.64
C GLY A 373 10.53 13.21 36.61
N ILE A 374 9.37 12.57 36.65
CA ILE A 374 8.04 13.19 36.62
C ILE A 374 7.53 13.38 38.04
N SER A 375 6.94 14.53 38.33
CA SER A 375 6.36 14.77 39.65
C SER A 375 5.10 13.91 39.86
N PRO A 376 4.83 13.37 41.06
CA PRO A 376 3.60 12.59 41.31
C PRO A 376 2.31 13.37 40.98
N ARG A 377 2.33 14.69 41.13
CA ARG A 377 1.19 15.56 40.82
C ARG A 377 0.89 15.60 39.31
N GLU A 378 1.94 15.63 38.49
CA GLU A 378 1.83 15.58 37.04
C GLU A 378 1.36 14.21 36.57
N ALA A 379 1.94 13.15 37.14
CA ALA A 379 1.62 11.76 36.80
C ALA A 379 0.13 11.42 36.94
N VAL A 380 -0.56 11.98 37.96
CA VAL A 380 -2.01 11.80 38.15
C VAL A 380 -2.82 12.29 36.94
N GLY A 381 -2.38 13.38 36.30
CA GLY A 381 -3.04 13.97 35.14
C GLY A 381 -2.59 13.41 33.78
N MET A 382 -1.55 12.58 33.74
CA MET A 382 -1.05 12.00 32.49
C MET A 382 -2.02 10.96 31.94
N ASP A 383 -2.15 10.90 30.62
CA ASP A 383 -2.88 9.81 29.96
C ASP A 383 -2.19 8.47 30.25
N PRO A 384 -2.90 7.39 30.65
CA PRO A 384 -2.31 6.07 30.85
C PRO A 384 -1.48 5.56 29.67
N GLN A 385 -1.84 5.91 28.42
CA GLN A 385 -1.08 5.53 27.23
C GLN A 385 0.30 6.19 27.18
N GLN A 386 0.43 7.43 27.68
CA GLN A 386 1.72 8.11 27.76
C GLN A 386 2.62 7.45 28.80
N ARG A 387 2.06 7.04 29.95
CA ARG A 387 2.79 6.33 31.01
C ARG A 387 3.33 4.99 30.50
N LEU A 388 2.46 4.20 29.85
CA LEU A 388 2.85 2.92 29.24
C LEU A 388 3.89 3.09 28.14
N LEU A 389 3.78 4.15 27.33
CA LEU A 389 4.76 4.43 26.29
C LEU A 389 6.16 4.69 26.88
N LEU A 390 6.25 5.43 27.99
CA LEU A 390 7.53 5.69 28.66
C LEU A 390 8.17 4.40 29.16
N GLU A 391 7.40 3.54 29.85
CA GLU A 391 7.88 2.25 30.35
C GLU A 391 8.33 1.32 29.21
N VAL A 392 7.50 1.17 28.18
CA VAL A 392 7.79 0.29 27.05
C VAL A 392 8.98 0.77 26.23
N THR A 393 9.14 2.09 26.08
CA THR A 393 10.30 2.68 25.40
C THR A 393 11.58 2.40 26.17
N TRP A 394 11.56 2.64 27.48
CA TRP A 394 12.69 2.37 28.35
C TRP A 394 13.10 0.90 28.31
N GLU A 395 12.14 -0.02 28.42
CA GLU A 395 12.37 -1.46 28.33
C GLU A 395 12.94 -1.88 26.96
N ALA A 396 12.49 -1.27 25.87
CA ALA A 396 13.00 -1.58 24.54
C ALA A 396 14.47 -1.16 24.40
N LEU A 397 14.85 -0.01 24.96
CA LEU A 397 16.23 0.47 24.99
C LEU A 397 17.11 -0.42 25.89
N GLU A 398 16.62 -0.78 27.08
CA GLU A 398 17.34 -1.66 28.00
C GLU A 398 17.59 -3.04 27.37
N ARG A 399 16.56 -3.65 26.76
CA ARG A 399 16.71 -4.93 26.06
C ARG A 399 17.63 -4.86 24.84
N ALA A 400 17.73 -3.69 24.20
CA ALA A 400 18.71 -3.44 23.14
C ALA A 400 20.15 -3.30 23.66
N GLY A 401 20.36 -3.29 24.98
CA GLY A 401 21.65 -3.00 25.60
C GLY A 401 22.09 -1.54 25.40
N LEU A 402 21.14 -0.64 25.09
CA LEU A 402 21.38 0.78 24.95
C LEU A 402 21.11 1.48 26.27
N ALA A 403 21.90 2.51 26.57
CA ALA A 403 21.64 3.36 27.72
C ALA A 403 20.28 4.07 27.53
N PRO A 404 19.31 3.87 28.43
CA PRO A 404 17.98 4.46 28.31
C PRO A 404 17.94 5.98 28.48
#